data_AF-A0A958Y3R5-F1
#
_entry.id   AF-A0A958Y3R5-F1
#
_cell.length_a   1.000
_cell.length_b   1.000
_cell.length_c   1.000
_cell.angle_alpha   90.00
_cell.angle_beta   90.00
_cell.angle_gamma   90.00
#
_symmetry.space_group_name_H-M   'P 1'
#
loop_
_entity.id
_entity.type
_entity.pdbx_description
1 polymer ?
#
loop_
_entity_poly.entity_id
_entity_poly.type
_entity_poly.pdbx_seq_one_letter_code
_entity_poly.pdbx_strand_id
1 'polypeptide(L)'
;MRYILSISFLIVSLTACEYETVRLQQFDVHGIDVSHYQSQINWDSVAGKDIHFAFVKASEGISMVDTLFCRNWDEMKRIGLYRGAYHFFRPTLPAGLQAENFLNAVEMSYGDLPPVLDVEVLDGVSKIQLITGVRTWLYLVEIRYNLKPILYTNLKFYNKYLAGHFNDYPIWIARYSSREPRLACGRNWQFWQYGNRGQLSGIDGHVDFNVFNGSLKELEKLCFAPPLILSEIAP
;
A
#
# COMPACT_ATOMS: atom_id res chain seq x y z
N MET A 1 52.13 -21.64 -45.62
CA MET A 1 51.90 -20.96 -44.32
C MET A 1 50.49 -20.39 -44.31
N ARG A 2 49.57 -20.98 -43.53
CA ARG A 2 48.20 -20.45 -43.31
C ARG A 2 48.06 -20.18 -41.82
N TYR A 3 47.87 -18.92 -41.44
CA TYR A 3 47.52 -18.52 -40.07
C TYR A 3 45.99 -18.45 -39.96
N ILE A 4 45.41 -19.17 -39.02
CA ILE A 4 44.00 -19.05 -38.64
C ILE A 4 43.97 -18.15 -37.40
N LEU A 5 43.42 -16.95 -37.53
CA LEU A 5 43.08 -16.10 -36.40
C LEU A 5 41.74 -16.60 -35.82
N SER A 6 41.79 -17.19 -34.63
CA SER A 6 40.60 -17.40 -33.81
C SER A 6 40.33 -16.14 -33.00
N ILE A 7 39.23 -15.45 -33.31
CA ILE A 7 38.70 -14.36 -32.49
C ILE A 7 37.69 -14.97 -31.53
N SER A 8 38.09 -15.08 -30.26
CA SER A 8 37.17 -15.46 -29.18
C SER A 8 36.32 -14.26 -28.80
N PHE A 9 35.01 -14.33 -29.05
CA PHE A 9 34.03 -13.37 -28.55
C PHE A 9 33.84 -13.59 -27.04
N LEU A 10 34.36 -12.68 -26.23
CA LEU A 10 34.06 -12.63 -24.80
C LEU A 10 32.66 -12.03 -24.64
N ILE A 11 31.66 -12.88 -24.40
CA ILE A 11 30.32 -12.43 -24.02
C ILE A 11 30.40 -11.97 -22.55
N VAL A 12 30.49 -10.66 -22.35
CA VAL A 12 30.26 -10.05 -21.04
C VAL A 12 28.75 -10.01 -20.84
N SER A 13 28.20 -10.97 -20.08
CA SER A 13 26.81 -10.89 -19.64
C SER A 13 26.71 -9.73 -18.66
N LEU A 14 26.07 -8.64 -19.08
CA LEU A 14 25.58 -7.59 -18.19
C LEU A 14 24.48 -8.19 -17.31
N THR A 15 24.87 -8.84 -16.21
CA THR A 15 23.96 -9.05 -15.09
C THR A 15 23.70 -7.66 -14.52
N ALA A 16 22.57 -7.06 -14.88
CA ALA A 16 22.04 -5.93 -14.14
C ALA A 16 21.90 -6.42 -12.69
N CYS A 17 22.79 -5.94 -11.81
CA CYS A 17 22.70 -6.21 -10.39
C CYS A 17 21.40 -5.56 -9.92
N GLU A 18 20.34 -6.35 -9.76
CA GLU A 18 19.09 -5.87 -9.19
C GLU A 18 19.33 -5.65 -7.69
N TYR A 19 19.61 -4.41 -7.31
CA TYR A 19 19.92 -4.05 -5.93
C TYR A 19 18.72 -4.26 -5.02
N GLU A 20 18.98 -4.82 -3.84
CA GLU A 20 18.01 -4.94 -2.75
C GLU A 20 17.53 -3.55 -2.29
N THR A 21 16.26 -3.46 -1.89
CA THR A 21 15.73 -2.22 -1.33
C THR A 21 16.24 -2.05 0.10
N VAL A 22 17.11 -1.05 0.30
CA VAL A 22 17.65 -0.68 1.61
C VAL A 22 16.70 0.27 2.34
N ARG A 23 16.58 0.10 3.66
CA ARG A 23 15.74 0.96 4.51
C ARG A 23 16.18 2.42 4.50
N LEU A 24 15.19 3.30 4.45
CA LEU A 24 15.39 4.75 4.51
C LEU A 24 15.51 5.23 5.95
N GLN A 25 16.75 5.42 6.41
CA GLN A 25 17.07 5.80 7.80
C GLN A 25 16.55 7.18 8.23
N GLN A 26 16.14 8.03 7.28
CA GLN A 26 15.59 9.35 7.59
C GLN A 26 14.12 9.31 8.04
N PHE A 27 13.47 8.14 8.05
CA PHE A 27 12.12 7.96 8.57
C PHE A 27 12.15 7.02 9.78
N ASP A 28 11.36 7.35 10.79
CA ASP A 28 11.26 6.55 12.01
C ASP A 28 10.24 5.41 11.89
N VAL A 29 9.19 5.62 11.09
CA VAL A 29 8.05 4.69 10.99
C VAL A 29 8.08 3.95 9.66
N HIS A 30 8.46 2.67 9.73
CA HIS A 30 8.56 1.77 8.59
C HIS A 30 7.41 0.77 8.56
N GLY A 31 7.05 0.33 7.36
CA GLY A 31 6.05 -0.70 7.15
C GLY A 31 6.29 -1.50 5.88
N ILE A 32 5.43 -2.49 5.68
CA ILE A 32 5.40 -3.33 4.48
C ILE A 32 4.00 -3.40 3.90
N ASP A 33 3.89 -3.84 2.67
CA ASP A 33 2.61 -4.29 2.14
C ASP A 33 2.73 -5.64 1.45
N VAL A 34 1.67 -6.45 1.60
CA VAL A 34 1.68 -7.89 1.27
C VAL A 34 0.36 -8.35 0.68
N SER A 35 0.41 -9.50 0.00
CA SER A 35 -0.73 -10.21 -0.57
C SER A 35 -0.43 -11.71 -0.59
N HIS A 36 -1.25 -12.51 -1.26
CA HIS A 36 -0.93 -13.91 -1.54
C HIS A 36 0.41 -14.12 -2.26
N TYR A 37 0.95 -13.11 -2.98
CA TYR A 37 2.24 -13.21 -3.65
C TYR A 37 3.42 -13.42 -2.70
N GLN A 38 3.31 -12.95 -1.45
CA GLN A 38 4.33 -13.16 -0.42
C GLN A 38 4.23 -14.55 0.24
N SER A 39 3.34 -15.41 -0.25
CA SER A 39 3.12 -16.77 0.27
C SER A 39 2.87 -16.77 1.79
N GLN A 40 3.12 -17.89 2.46
CA GLN A 40 2.95 -17.98 3.90
C GLN A 40 4.07 -17.24 4.64
N ILE A 41 3.73 -16.10 5.23
CA ILE A 41 4.66 -15.30 6.04
C ILE A 41 4.78 -15.89 7.45
N ASN A 42 6.01 -16.00 7.94
CA ASN A 42 6.31 -16.23 9.36
C ASN A 42 6.35 -14.87 10.09
N TRP A 43 5.19 -14.44 10.59
CA TRP A 43 5.02 -13.15 11.25
C TRP A 43 5.82 -13.01 12.54
N ASP A 44 6.11 -14.10 13.26
CA ASP A 44 6.98 -14.04 14.44
C ASP A 44 8.42 -13.67 14.09
N SER A 45 8.88 -14.01 12.87
CA SER A 45 10.20 -13.60 12.39
C SER A 45 10.24 -12.14 11.90
N VAL A 46 9.08 -11.59 11.51
CA VAL A 46 8.90 -10.19 11.12
C VAL A 46 8.81 -9.29 12.37
N ALA A 47 8.27 -9.81 13.48
CA ALA A 47 8.19 -9.09 14.74
C ALA A 47 9.58 -8.59 15.21
N GLY A 48 9.62 -7.36 15.73
CA GLY A 48 10.87 -6.77 16.26
C GLY A 48 11.91 -6.40 15.20
N LYS A 49 11.53 -6.36 13.91
CA LYS A 49 12.41 -5.88 12.82
C LYS A 49 12.16 -4.41 12.49
N ASP A 50 11.82 -3.55 13.45
CA ASP A 50 11.43 -2.14 13.22
C ASP A 50 10.36 -1.95 12.12
N ILE A 51 9.49 -2.95 11.94
CA ILE A 51 8.27 -2.83 11.15
C ILE A 51 7.17 -2.44 12.13
N HIS A 52 6.51 -1.32 11.83
CA HIS A 52 5.51 -0.70 12.71
C HIS A 52 4.10 -0.90 12.15
N PHE A 53 3.96 -0.89 10.82
CA PHE A 53 2.68 -1.11 10.15
C PHE A 53 2.79 -2.10 9.00
N ALA A 54 1.66 -2.69 8.63
CA ALA A 54 1.55 -3.48 7.41
C ALA A 54 0.20 -3.26 6.74
N PHE A 55 0.20 -3.13 5.42
CA PHE A 55 -1.00 -3.21 4.60
C PHE A 55 -1.12 -4.59 3.96
N VAL A 56 -2.30 -5.20 3.97
CA VAL A 56 -2.55 -6.50 3.34
C VAL A 56 -3.67 -6.40 2.32
N LYS A 57 -3.51 -7.07 1.17
CA LYS A 57 -4.56 -7.18 0.16
C LYS A 57 -5.75 -7.89 0.77
N ALA A 58 -6.91 -7.24 0.75
CA ALA A 58 -8.16 -7.89 1.14
C ALA A 58 -8.91 -8.41 -0.07
N SER A 59 -9.08 -7.57 -1.08
CA SER A 59 -9.96 -7.88 -2.20
C SER A 59 -9.56 -7.15 -3.47
N GLU A 60 -10.13 -7.60 -4.58
CA GLU A 60 -9.93 -7.02 -5.90
C GLU A 60 -11.22 -7.11 -6.72
N GLY A 61 -11.56 -6.01 -7.40
CA GLY A 61 -12.75 -5.96 -8.23
C GLY A 61 -14.01 -6.33 -7.44
N ILE A 62 -14.96 -7.00 -8.07
CA ILE A 62 -16.29 -7.21 -7.48
C ILE A 62 -16.46 -8.49 -6.66
N SER A 63 -15.49 -9.41 -6.69
CA SER A 63 -15.66 -10.72 -6.07
C SER A 63 -14.39 -11.41 -5.59
N MET A 64 -13.20 -10.97 -6.00
CA MET A 64 -11.97 -11.63 -5.57
C MET A 64 -11.63 -11.18 -4.15
N VAL A 65 -11.34 -12.17 -3.29
CA VAL A 65 -10.78 -12.00 -1.94
C VAL A 65 -9.41 -12.67 -1.95
N ASP A 66 -8.40 -11.99 -1.40
CA ASP A 66 -7.05 -12.53 -1.35
C ASP A 66 -7.02 -13.77 -0.44
N THR A 67 -6.41 -14.85 -0.93
CA THR A 67 -6.46 -16.16 -0.28
C THR A 67 -5.71 -16.21 1.06
N LEU A 68 -4.79 -15.26 1.30
CA LEU A 68 -4.04 -15.15 2.55
C LEU A 68 -4.49 -13.99 3.43
N PHE A 69 -5.53 -13.24 3.03
CA PHE A 69 -6.00 -12.06 3.76
C PHE A 69 -6.27 -12.37 5.23
N CYS A 70 -7.18 -13.29 5.55
CA CYS A 70 -7.61 -13.52 6.94
C CYS A 70 -6.42 -13.91 7.84
N ARG A 71 -5.54 -14.80 7.35
CA ARG A 71 -4.35 -15.21 8.09
C ARG A 71 -3.43 -14.03 8.36
N ASN A 72 -3.08 -13.25 7.34
CA ASN A 72 -2.18 -12.11 7.49
C ASN A 72 -2.81 -11.02 8.35
N TRP A 73 -4.11 -10.76 8.18
CA TRP A 73 -4.88 -9.80 8.97
C TRP A 73 -4.82 -10.11 10.47
N ASP A 74 -5.07 -11.36 10.84
CA ASP A 74 -5.07 -11.79 12.24
C ASP A 74 -3.65 -11.82 12.82
N GLU A 75 -2.67 -12.33 12.08
CA GLU A 75 -1.29 -12.40 12.53
C GLU A 75 -0.66 -11.02 12.73
N MET A 76 -0.91 -10.08 11.82
CA MET A 76 -0.46 -8.69 11.95
C MET A 76 -0.99 -8.05 13.25
N LYS A 77 -2.26 -8.31 13.62
CA LYS A 77 -2.82 -7.87 14.91
C LYS A 77 -2.16 -8.57 16.08
N ARG A 78 -1.97 -9.89 15.98
CA ARG A 78 -1.37 -10.72 17.05
C ARG A 78 0.02 -10.23 17.45
N ILE A 79 0.84 -9.82 16.48
CA ILE A 79 2.20 -9.32 16.73
C ILE A 79 2.25 -7.80 17.00
N GLY A 80 1.10 -7.13 17.06
CA GLY A 80 1.00 -5.72 17.45
C GLY A 80 1.34 -4.69 16.37
N LEU A 81 1.28 -5.05 15.09
CA LEU A 81 1.43 -4.07 13.99
C LEU A 81 0.15 -3.23 13.85
N TYR A 82 0.32 -1.96 13.47
CA TYR A 82 -0.78 -1.19 12.90
C TYR A 82 -1.14 -1.80 11.54
N ARG A 83 -2.24 -2.54 11.50
CA ARG A 83 -2.68 -3.24 10.29
C ARG A 83 -3.65 -2.41 9.47
N GLY A 84 -3.49 -2.42 8.16
CA GLY A 84 -4.47 -1.85 7.21
C GLY A 84 -4.77 -2.84 6.09
N ALA A 85 -5.94 -2.70 5.49
CA ALA A 85 -6.40 -3.56 4.40
C ALA A 85 -6.56 -2.75 3.12
N TYR A 86 -6.15 -3.29 1.98
CA TYR A 86 -6.31 -2.63 0.68
C TYR A 86 -7.20 -3.38 -0.31
N HIS A 87 -7.87 -2.60 -1.14
CA HIS A 87 -8.67 -3.07 -2.26
C HIS A 87 -8.02 -2.70 -3.60
N PHE A 88 -7.70 -3.69 -4.44
CA PHE A 88 -7.21 -3.42 -5.79
C PHE A 88 -8.37 -3.04 -6.72
N PHE A 89 -8.38 -1.78 -7.17
CA PHE A 89 -9.48 -1.21 -7.96
C PHE A 89 -9.38 -1.59 -9.44
N ARG A 90 -10.51 -1.99 -10.01
CA ARG A 90 -10.71 -2.25 -11.44
C ARG A 90 -11.64 -1.20 -12.05
N PRO A 91 -11.12 -0.21 -12.79
CA PRO A 91 -11.92 0.94 -13.27
C PRO A 91 -13.09 0.59 -14.19
N THR A 92 -13.01 -0.57 -14.87
CA THR A 92 -14.06 -1.08 -15.76
C THR A 92 -15.25 -1.67 -15.03
N LEU A 93 -15.12 -1.94 -13.72
CA LEU A 93 -16.16 -2.58 -12.91
C LEU A 93 -16.93 -1.55 -12.05
N PRO A 94 -18.19 -1.85 -11.68
CA PRO A 94 -18.99 -0.94 -10.85
C PRO A 94 -18.35 -0.67 -9.49
N ALA A 95 -18.01 0.59 -9.21
CA ALA A 95 -17.31 0.98 -7.98
C ALA A 95 -18.09 0.66 -6.70
N GLY A 96 -19.43 0.69 -6.73
CA GLY A 96 -20.27 0.30 -5.60
C GLY A 96 -20.09 -1.16 -5.21
N LEU A 97 -20.09 -2.07 -6.19
CA LEU A 97 -19.88 -3.51 -5.95
C LEU A 97 -18.44 -3.81 -5.50
N GLN A 98 -17.47 -3.01 -5.95
CA GLN A 98 -16.09 -3.08 -5.46
C GLN A 98 -15.98 -2.65 -3.99
N ALA A 99 -16.71 -1.61 -3.59
CA ALA A 99 -16.79 -1.20 -2.18
C ALA A 99 -17.47 -2.29 -1.34
N GLU A 100 -18.58 -2.86 -1.80
CA GLU A 100 -19.25 -3.99 -1.14
C GLU A 100 -18.32 -5.20 -0.97
N ASN A 101 -17.56 -5.57 -2.01
CA ASN A 101 -16.58 -6.65 -1.92
C ASN A 101 -15.54 -6.39 -0.82
N PHE A 102 -14.99 -5.17 -0.75
CA PHE A 102 -14.07 -4.79 0.33
C PHE A 102 -14.72 -4.85 1.71
N LEU A 103 -15.92 -4.29 1.86
CA LEU A 103 -16.63 -4.23 3.13
C LEU A 103 -17.10 -5.61 3.63
N ASN A 104 -17.33 -6.55 2.72
CA ASN A 104 -17.63 -7.95 3.06
C ASN A 104 -16.37 -8.74 3.44
N ALA A 105 -15.20 -8.37 2.89
CA ALA A 105 -13.93 -9.03 3.20
C ALA A 105 -13.33 -8.53 4.53
N VAL A 106 -13.55 -7.26 4.90
CA VAL A 106 -12.82 -6.60 5.99
C VAL A 106 -13.73 -6.23 7.16
N GLU A 107 -13.46 -6.82 8.31
CA GLU A 107 -13.98 -6.35 9.59
C GLU A 107 -12.88 -5.62 10.38
N MET A 108 -13.05 -4.31 10.53
CA MET A 108 -12.10 -3.45 11.24
C MET A 108 -12.37 -3.45 12.75
N SER A 109 -11.28 -3.40 13.51
CA SER A 109 -11.24 -3.15 14.95
C SER A 109 -10.62 -1.77 15.22
N TYR A 110 -10.86 -1.22 16.41
CA TYR A 110 -10.15 -0.02 16.82
C TYR A 110 -8.63 -0.26 16.85
N GLY A 111 -7.87 0.74 16.39
CA GLY A 111 -6.43 0.65 16.18
C GLY A 111 -6.02 0.22 14.77
N ASP A 112 -6.94 -0.30 13.95
CA ASP A 112 -6.65 -0.61 12.54
C ASP A 112 -6.46 0.69 11.73
N LEU A 113 -5.53 0.67 10.78
CA LEU A 113 -5.30 1.79 9.86
C LEU A 113 -6.50 1.98 8.91
N PRO A 114 -6.69 3.20 8.35
CA PRO A 114 -7.75 3.43 7.39
C PRO A 114 -7.72 2.43 6.22
N PRO A 115 -8.89 2.04 5.69
CA PRO A 115 -8.98 1.30 4.44
C PRO A 115 -8.18 1.95 3.33
N VAL A 116 -7.56 1.15 2.46
CA VAL A 116 -6.81 1.66 1.31
C VAL A 116 -7.54 1.32 0.01
N LEU A 117 -7.73 2.30 -0.85
CA LEU A 117 -8.08 2.07 -2.25
C LEU A 117 -6.81 2.11 -3.11
N ASP A 118 -6.49 0.99 -3.74
CA ASP A 118 -5.35 0.87 -4.64
C ASP A 118 -5.79 1.10 -6.10
N VAL A 119 -5.28 2.17 -6.73
CA VAL A 119 -5.62 2.60 -8.09
C VAL A 119 -4.37 2.75 -8.96
N GLU A 120 -4.08 1.75 -9.80
CA GLU A 120 -2.84 1.74 -10.61
C GLU A 120 -3.06 1.83 -12.11
N VAL A 121 -4.27 1.50 -12.56
CA VAL A 121 -4.59 1.29 -13.96
C VAL A 121 -5.77 2.12 -14.40
N LEU A 122 -5.81 2.41 -15.70
CA LEU A 122 -6.95 3.05 -16.35
C LEU A 122 -7.88 2.01 -16.99
N ASP A 123 -7.36 0.84 -17.36
CA ASP A 123 -8.09 -0.25 -18.01
C ASP A 123 -9.00 0.21 -19.17
N GLY A 124 -8.53 1.20 -19.93
CA GLY A 124 -9.23 1.73 -21.10
C GLY A 124 -10.42 2.66 -20.83
N VAL A 125 -10.78 2.93 -19.56
CA VAL A 125 -11.86 3.89 -19.26
C VAL A 125 -11.40 5.34 -19.41
N SER A 126 -12.35 6.27 -19.53
CA SER A 126 -12.00 7.70 -19.52
C SER A 126 -11.53 8.17 -18.15
N LYS A 127 -10.70 9.23 -18.11
CA LYS A 127 -10.27 9.87 -16.86
C LYS A 127 -11.47 10.27 -15.97
N ILE A 128 -12.57 10.74 -16.58
CA ILE A 128 -13.79 11.13 -15.84
C ILE A 128 -14.42 9.89 -15.18
N GLN A 129 -14.55 8.77 -15.90
CA GLN A 129 -15.08 7.53 -15.34
C GLN A 129 -14.22 7.02 -14.19
N LEU A 130 -12.89 7.04 -14.33
CA LEU A 130 -11.96 6.69 -13.25
C LEU A 130 -12.21 7.55 -12.01
N ILE A 131 -12.21 8.89 -12.16
CA ILE A 131 -12.41 9.81 -11.03
C ILE A 131 -13.76 9.59 -10.35
N THR A 132 -14.82 9.37 -11.14
CA THR A 132 -16.15 9.09 -10.60
C THR A 132 -16.16 7.77 -9.83
N GLY A 133 -15.57 6.71 -10.38
CA GLY A 133 -15.50 5.41 -9.71
C GLY A 133 -14.71 5.46 -8.40
N VAL A 134 -13.53 6.10 -8.42
CA VAL A 134 -12.69 6.30 -7.23
C VAL A 134 -13.46 7.10 -6.16
N ARG A 135 -14.15 8.18 -6.54
CA ARG A 135 -14.96 8.98 -5.61
C ARG A 135 -16.05 8.14 -4.95
N THR A 136 -16.78 7.35 -5.75
CA THR A 136 -17.86 6.49 -5.24
C THR A 136 -17.33 5.48 -4.23
N TRP A 137 -16.22 4.80 -4.54
CA TRP A 137 -15.65 3.81 -3.62
C TRP A 137 -15.20 4.47 -2.31
N LEU A 138 -14.42 5.57 -2.40
CA LEU A 138 -13.92 6.29 -1.22
C LEU A 138 -15.05 6.75 -0.31
N TYR A 139 -16.12 7.32 -0.89
CA TYR A 139 -17.29 7.79 -0.15
C TYR A 139 -18.04 6.67 0.57
N LEU A 140 -18.28 5.54 -0.11
CA LEU A 140 -19.02 4.42 0.49
C LEU A 140 -18.27 3.79 1.66
N VAL A 141 -16.95 3.65 1.53
CA VAL A 141 -16.10 3.09 2.60
C VAL A 141 -15.91 4.10 3.74
N GLU A 142 -15.79 5.41 3.43
CA GLU A 142 -15.75 6.47 4.44
C GLU A 142 -17.00 6.48 5.31
N ILE A 143 -18.20 6.36 4.72
CA ILE A 143 -19.45 6.28 5.49
C ILE A 143 -19.47 5.06 6.41
N ARG A 144 -19.01 3.90 5.92
CA ARG A 144 -19.10 2.65 6.66
C ARG A 144 -18.25 2.65 7.94
N TYR A 145 -17.11 3.32 7.92
CA TYR A 145 -16.18 3.36 9.05
C TYR A 145 -16.09 4.73 9.73
N ASN A 146 -16.75 5.76 9.18
CA ASN A 146 -16.58 7.16 9.59
C ASN A 146 -15.09 7.58 9.64
N LEU A 147 -14.33 7.13 8.64
CA LEU A 147 -12.88 7.28 8.56
C LEU A 147 -12.47 7.46 7.11
N LYS A 148 -11.66 8.48 6.81
CA LYS A 148 -11.20 8.73 5.44
C LYS A 148 -10.26 7.63 4.96
N PRO A 149 -10.61 6.86 3.90
CA PRO A 149 -9.72 5.88 3.32
C PRO A 149 -8.45 6.53 2.76
N ILE A 150 -7.36 5.78 2.74
CA ILE A 150 -6.11 6.16 2.07
C ILE A 150 -6.25 5.83 0.58
N LEU A 151 -5.79 6.72 -0.29
CA LEU A 151 -5.68 6.45 -1.73
C LEU A 151 -4.24 6.07 -2.08
N TYR A 152 -4.05 4.82 -2.49
CA TYR A 152 -2.79 4.32 -3.03
C TYR A 152 -2.75 4.44 -4.56
N THR A 153 -1.58 4.81 -5.09
CA THR A 153 -1.29 4.79 -6.52
C THR A 153 0.22 5.00 -6.76
N ASN A 154 0.72 4.73 -7.96
CA ASN A 154 2.08 5.14 -8.34
C ASN A 154 2.16 6.61 -8.79
N LEU A 155 3.33 7.24 -8.58
CA LEU A 155 3.54 8.68 -8.81
C LEU A 155 3.20 9.14 -10.24
N LYS A 156 3.51 8.33 -11.25
CA LYS A 156 3.22 8.67 -12.65
C LYS A 156 1.72 8.69 -12.90
N PHE A 157 1.00 7.68 -12.40
CA PHE A 157 -0.44 7.58 -12.53
C PHE A 157 -1.14 8.70 -11.78
N TYR A 158 -0.72 8.98 -10.53
CA TYR A 158 -1.22 10.11 -9.74
C TYR A 158 -1.18 11.42 -10.52
N ASN A 159 0.02 11.80 -10.99
CA ASN A 159 0.24 13.08 -11.67
C ASN A 159 -0.58 13.21 -12.96
N LYS A 160 -0.83 12.09 -13.65
CA LYS A 160 -1.55 12.08 -14.92
C LYS A 160 -3.08 12.12 -14.73
N TYR A 161 -3.60 11.33 -13.80
CA TYR A 161 -5.04 11.05 -13.73
C TYR A 161 -5.73 11.55 -12.46
N LEU A 162 -5.02 11.67 -11.34
CA LEU A 162 -5.64 11.92 -10.03
C LEU A 162 -5.29 13.28 -9.42
N ALA A 163 -4.20 13.92 -9.86
CA ALA A 163 -3.80 15.24 -9.40
C ALA A 163 -4.92 16.28 -9.52
N GLY A 164 -5.11 17.07 -8.46
CA GLY A 164 -6.21 18.04 -8.34
C GLY A 164 -7.53 17.45 -7.82
N HIS A 165 -7.60 16.13 -7.59
CA HIS A 165 -8.77 15.46 -7.02
C HIS A 165 -8.45 14.82 -5.66
N PHE A 166 -9.49 14.56 -4.85
CA PHE A 166 -9.42 13.81 -3.59
C PHE A 166 -8.52 14.44 -2.51
N ASN A 167 -8.33 15.77 -2.50
CA ASN A 167 -7.34 16.46 -1.66
C ASN A 167 -7.54 16.30 -0.14
N ASP A 168 -8.72 15.86 0.26
CA ASP A 168 -9.09 15.57 1.64
C ASP A 168 -8.72 14.14 2.09
N TYR A 169 -8.38 13.24 1.17
CA TYR A 169 -7.96 11.87 1.48
C TYR A 169 -6.43 11.76 1.68
N PRO A 170 -5.95 10.97 2.64
CA PRO A 170 -4.53 10.61 2.75
C PRO A 170 -4.02 9.92 1.47
N ILE A 171 -2.77 10.17 1.11
CA ILE A 171 -2.11 9.54 -0.05
C ILE A 171 -1.03 8.58 0.42
N TRP A 172 -1.08 7.37 -0.13
CA TRP A 172 0.03 6.44 -0.17
C TRP A 172 0.59 6.41 -1.60
N ILE A 173 1.82 6.88 -1.80
CA ILE A 173 2.39 7.02 -3.14
C ILE A 173 3.47 5.96 -3.40
N ALA A 174 3.40 5.26 -4.52
CA ALA A 174 4.49 4.38 -4.96
C ALA A 174 5.49 5.15 -5.83
N ARG A 175 6.76 5.07 -5.44
CA ARG A 175 7.90 5.58 -6.20
C ARG A 175 9.16 4.85 -5.76
N TYR A 176 9.61 3.88 -6.55
CA TYR A 176 10.81 3.08 -6.24
C TYR A 176 12.09 3.89 -6.43
N SER A 177 12.62 4.44 -5.34
CA SER A 177 13.69 5.44 -5.32
C SER A 177 14.08 5.76 -3.87
N SER A 178 15.32 6.19 -3.62
CA SER A 178 15.71 6.76 -2.31
C SER A 178 15.41 8.26 -2.17
N ARG A 179 15.19 8.95 -3.29
CA ARG A 179 14.70 10.33 -3.30
C ARG A 179 13.20 10.35 -2.96
N GLU A 180 12.77 11.31 -2.16
CA GLU A 180 11.36 11.47 -1.81
C GLU A 180 10.46 11.80 -3.03
N PRO A 181 9.18 11.40 -3.00
CA PRO A 181 8.23 11.70 -4.05
C PRO A 181 7.78 13.17 -4.00
N ARG A 182 7.61 13.78 -5.18
CA ARG A 182 7.05 15.12 -5.34
C ARG A 182 5.78 15.02 -6.17
N LEU A 183 4.64 15.19 -5.52
CA LEU A 183 3.33 15.08 -6.18
C LEU A 183 2.99 16.40 -6.87
N ALA A 184 2.25 16.31 -7.98
CA ALA A 184 1.70 17.49 -8.64
C ALA A 184 0.87 18.34 -7.69
N CYS A 185 0.78 19.64 -7.97
CA CYS A 185 0.07 20.63 -7.17
C CYS A 185 0.62 20.83 -5.74
N GLY A 186 1.82 20.34 -5.43
CA GLY A 186 2.45 20.51 -4.12
C GLY A 186 1.79 19.68 -3.01
N ARG A 187 1.06 18.62 -3.36
CA ARG A 187 0.37 17.78 -2.40
C ARG A 187 1.36 16.97 -1.55
N ASN A 188 1.11 16.92 -0.24
CA ASN A 188 1.85 16.06 0.68
C ASN A 188 1.36 14.60 0.57
N TRP A 189 2.26 13.66 0.82
CA TRP A 189 1.97 12.24 0.94
C TRP A 189 2.09 11.82 2.42
N GLN A 190 1.33 10.81 2.81
CA GLN A 190 1.33 10.25 4.18
C GLN A 190 2.12 8.96 4.23
N PHE A 191 1.99 8.11 3.21
CA PHE A 191 2.77 6.88 3.08
C PHE A 191 3.53 6.89 1.77
N TRP A 192 4.69 6.23 1.74
CA TRP A 192 5.49 6.10 0.53
C TRP A 192 6.02 4.68 0.40
N GLN A 193 5.61 3.99 -0.67
CA GLN A 193 6.21 2.74 -1.11
C GLN A 193 7.46 3.06 -1.94
N TYR A 194 8.63 2.82 -1.34
CA TYR A 194 9.91 3.30 -1.88
C TYR A 194 10.75 2.20 -2.54
N GLY A 195 10.33 0.95 -2.43
CA GLY A 195 10.91 -0.15 -3.19
C GLY A 195 10.14 -1.44 -3.03
N ASN A 196 10.33 -2.33 -3.98
CA ASN A 196 9.62 -3.60 -4.13
C ASN A 196 10.52 -4.83 -4.03
N ARG A 197 11.72 -4.63 -3.48
CA ARG A 197 12.75 -5.66 -3.35
C ARG A 197 13.35 -5.66 -1.96
N GLY A 198 12.54 -5.33 -0.96
CA GLY A 198 12.93 -5.51 0.44
C GLY A 198 13.06 -6.99 0.75
N GLN A 199 13.91 -7.33 1.71
CA GLN A 199 13.99 -8.67 2.27
C GLN A 199 13.79 -8.59 3.78
N LEU A 200 12.97 -9.49 4.32
CA LEU A 200 12.76 -9.63 5.76
C LEU A 200 12.78 -11.10 6.12
N SER A 201 13.44 -11.42 7.24
CA SER A 201 13.35 -12.75 7.84
C SER A 201 11.88 -13.11 8.06
N GLY A 202 11.46 -14.26 7.55
CA GLY A 202 10.08 -14.74 7.62
C GLY A 202 9.24 -14.49 6.37
N ILE A 203 9.76 -13.79 5.37
CA ILE A 203 9.12 -13.65 4.05
C ILE A 203 10.08 -14.23 3.01
N ASP A 204 9.64 -15.27 2.31
CA ASP A 204 10.41 -15.85 1.22
C ASP A 204 10.27 -14.97 -0.02
N GLY A 205 11.40 -14.41 -0.48
CA GLY A 205 11.44 -13.53 -1.65
C GLY A 205 11.35 -12.04 -1.30
N HIS A 206 10.73 -11.27 -2.20
CA HIS A 206 10.69 -9.82 -2.10
C HIS A 206 9.40 -9.32 -1.42
N VAL A 207 9.56 -8.26 -0.64
CA VAL A 207 8.45 -7.51 -0.03
C VAL A 207 8.57 -6.02 -0.34
N ASP A 208 7.43 -5.38 -0.47
CA ASP A 208 7.34 -3.94 -0.66
C ASP A 208 7.63 -3.21 0.65
N PHE A 209 8.51 -2.22 0.59
CA PHE A 209 8.89 -1.40 1.75
C PHE A 209 8.24 -0.02 1.68
N ASN A 210 7.71 0.38 2.83
CA ASN A 210 6.99 1.62 3.03
C ASN A 210 7.55 2.42 4.19
N VAL A 211 7.40 3.74 4.12
CA VAL A 211 7.56 4.64 5.26
C VAL A 211 6.30 5.46 5.45
N PHE A 212 6.06 5.88 6.69
CA PHE A 212 5.06 6.88 7.04
C PHE A 212 5.74 8.24 7.27
N ASN A 213 5.12 9.31 6.77
CA ASN A 213 5.59 10.68 6.89
C ASN A 213 5.13 11.29 8.23
N GLY A 214 5.75 10.85 9.31
CA GLY A 214 5.45 11.32 10.66
C GLY A 214 5.92 10.37 11.74
N SER A 215 5.61 10.72 12.97
CA SER A 215 5.88 9.93 14.17
C SER A 215 4.87 8.79 14.35
N LEU A 216 5.21 7.81 15.20
CA LEU A 216 4.31 6.72 15.55
C LEU A 216 2.99 7.23 16.16
N LYS A 217 3.05 8.29 16.96
CA LYS A 217 1.87 8.94 17.54
C LYS A 217 0.97 9.60 16.48
N GLU A 218 1.54 10.07 15.38
CA GLU A 218 0.76 10.60 14.26
C GLU A 218 0.14 9.48 13.42
N LEU A 219 0.81 8.34 13.31
CA LEU A 219 0.24 7.13 12.71
C LEU A 219 -0.97 6.65 13.53
N GLU A 220 -0.86 6.57 14.85
CA GLU A 220 -1.95 6.19 15.76
C GLU A 220 -3.19 7.07 15.60
N LYS A 221 -3.01 8.37 15.35
CA LYS A 221 -4.12 9.32 15.14
C LYS A 221 -4.87 9.07 13.83
N LEU A 222 -4.27 8.36 12.87
CA LEU A 222 -4.96 7.96 11.65
C LEU A 222 -5.82 6.70 11.86
N CYS A 223 -5.55 5.92 12.89
CA CYS A 223 -6.23 4.66 13.11
C CYS A 223 -7.72 4.86 13.42
N PHE A 224 -8.50 3.84 13.10
CA PHE A 224 -9.91 3.75 13.46
C PHE A 224 -10.06 3.82 14.98
N ALA A 225 -10.72 4.88 15.44
CA ALA A 225 -10.84 5.19 16.85
C ALA A 225 -12.28 4.96 17.35
N PRO A 226 -12.45 4.64 18.64
CA PRO A 226 -13.78 4.62 19.23
C PRO A 226 -14.44 6.00 19.13
N PRO A 227 -15.78 6.06 19.05
CA PRO A 227 -16.51 7.32 19.16
C PRO A 227 -16.08 8.04 20.43
N LEU A 228 -15.82 9.34 20.33
CA LEU A 228 -15.59 10.18 21.51
C LEU A 228 -16.86 10.14 22.37
N ILE A 229 -16.79 9.46 23.51
CA ILE A 229 -17.87 9.51 24.50
C ILE A 229 -17.75 10.86 25.21
N LEU A 230 -18.78 11.69 25.10
CA LEU A 230 -18.86 13.03 25.71
C LEU A 230 -18.93 13.03 27.25
N SER A 231 -18.43 11.99 27.93
CA SER A 231 -18.46 11.87 29.39
C SER A 231 -17.26 12.49 30.11
N GLU A 232 -16.28 13.03 29.38
CA GLU A 232 -15.15 13.77 29.99
C GLU A 232 -15.28 15.30 29.88
N ILE A 233 -16.44 15.80 29.43
CA ILE A 233 -16.81 17.20 29.66
C ILE A 233 -17.61 17.25 30.96
N ALA A 234 -16.92 17.30 32.09
CA ALA A 234 -17.49 17.73 33.34
C ALA A 234 -16.43 18.43 34.22
N PRO A 235 -16.73 19.59 34.80
CA PRO A 235 -17.47 20.75 34.30
C PRO A 235 -16.55 21.91 33.87
#